data_AF-A0A2H5XU54-F1
#
_entry.id   AF-A0A2H5XU54-F1
#
_cell.length_a   1.000
_cell.length_b   1.000
_cell.length_c   1.000
_cell.angle_alpha   90.00
_cell.angle_beta   90.00
_cell.angle_gamma   90.00
#
_symmetry.space_group_name_H-M   'P 1'
#
loop_
_entity.id
_entity.type
_entity.pdbx_description
1 polymer ?
#
loop_
_entity_poly.entity_id
_entity_poly.type
_entity_poly.pdbx_seq_one_letter_code
_entity_poly.pdbx_strand_id
1 'polypeptide(L)'
;MASALRGRWRHGLAAAAGASLADGVLALGVLFASSALVELLTQMIANHPALAVVGEIAVVAALVTYAVRLGRSSVLRHSSELRDELGQSVRGTVVSAAATAVANIVNPTFLPSLAGAFAAALSFLAHRGTITTGGKFLMALGFVGGTFAWLAVVVGLIVRNHSRFSLRHIMLLRRIGAVVVFVFALVLLWHIAAS
;
A
#
# COMPACT_ATOMS: atom_id res chain seq x y z
N MET A 1 0.62 34.72 -5.24
CA MET A 1 0.50 33.42 -5.95
C MET A 1 1.66 32.45 -5.68
N ALA A 2 2.93 32.86 -5.75
CA ALA A 2 4.07 31.96 -5.49
C ALA A 2 4.13 31.40 -4.05
N SER A 3 3.67 32.16 -3.05
CA SER A 3 3.57 31.70 -1.64
C SER A 3 2.51 30.63 -1.42
N ALA A 4 1.36 30.72 -2.11
CA ALA A 4 0.29 29.72 -2.04
C ALA A 4 0.70 28.37 -2.67
N LEU A 5 1.46 28.40 -3.78
CA LEU A 5 2.00 27.20 -4.41
C LEU A 5 3.14 26.58 -3.58
N ARG A 6 4.04 27.39 -3.01
CA ARG A 6 5.09 26.92 -2.08
C ARG A 6 4.50 26.32 -0.80
N GLY A 7 3.39 26.89 -0.30
CA GLY A 7 2.63 26.32 0.79
C GLY A 7 2.15 24.91 0.44
N ARG A 8 1.47 24.73 -0.69
CA ARG A 8 0.95 23.42 -1.13
C ARG A 8 2.06 22.38 -1.36
N TRP A 9 3.22 22.80 -1.88
CA TRP A 9 4.40 21.94 -2.04
C TRP A 9 4.92 21.41 -0.70
N ARG A 10 5.17 22.30 0.26
CA ARG A 10 5.72 21.94 1.58
C ARG A 10 4.76 21.04 2.37
N HIS A 11 3.47 21.33 2.34
CA HIS A 11 2.46 20.48 2.99
C HIS A 11 2.35 19.11 2.31
N GLY A 12 2.42 19.07 0.97
CA GLY A 12 2.44 17.82 0.21
C GLY A 12 3.66 16.95 0.52
N LEU A 13 4.87 17.55 0.61
CA LEU A 13 6.08 16.83 1.00
C LEU A 13 6.05 16.36 2.47
N ALA A 14 5.51 17.16 3.39
CA ALA A 14 5.35 16.75 4.78
C ALA A 14 4.38 15.56 4.90
N ALA A 15 3.29 15.58 4.12
CA ALA A 15 2.36 14.45 4.03
C ALA A 15 3.03 13.21 3.40
N ALA A 16 3.82 13.38 2.34
CA ALA A 16 4.58 12.29 1.72
C ALA A 16 5.60 11.67 2.70
N ALA A 17 6.28 12.50 3.50
CA ALA A 17 7.19 12.03 4.54
C ALA A 17 6.46 11.22 5.61
N GLY A 18 5.36 11.76 6.15
CA GLY A 18 4.53 11.05 7.12
C GLY A 18 4.01 9.71 6.60
N ALA A 19 3.50 9.68 5.37
CA ALA A 19 3.06 8.47 4.69
C ALA A 19 4.19 7.44 4.55
N SER A 20 5.35 7.85 4.03
CA SER A 20 6.49 6.95 3.85
C SER A 20 7.04 6.37 5.16
N LEU A 21 7.01 7.14 6.25
CA LEU A 21 7.44 6.66 7.57
C LEU A 21 6.45 5.66 8.15
N ALA A 22 5.16 5.94 8.04
CA ALA A 22 4.09 5.02 8.42
C ALA A 22 4.20 3.69 7.68
N ASP A 23 4.39 3.75 6.36
CA ASP A 23 4.59 2.57 5.52
C ASP A 23 5.88 1.85 5.88
N GLY A 24 6.92 2.60 6.28
CA GLY A 24 8.17 2.06 6.81
C GLY A 24 7.98 1.21 8.07
N VAL A 25 7.14 1.65 9.01
CA VAL A 25 6.81 0.87 10.22
C VAL A 25 6.09 -0.42 9.84
N LEU A 26 5.12 -0.36 8.93
CA LEU A 26 4.43 -1.55 8.43
C LEU A 26 5.38 -2.48 7.68
N ALA A 27 6.28 -1.93 6.87
CA ALA A 27 7.30 -2.68 6.15
C ALA A 27 8.29 -3.38 7.07
N LEU A 28 8.75 -2.73 8.14
CA LEU A 28 9.56 -3.36 9.19
C LEU A 28 8.78 -4.49 9.85
N GLY A 29 7.53 -4.23 10.23
CA GLY A 29 6.62 -5.24 10.75
C GLY A 29 6.56 -6.46 9.85
N VAL A 30 6.30 -6.28 8.56
CA VAL A 30 6.23 -7.38 7.57
C VAL A 30 7.60 -8.05 7.38
N LEU A 31 8.71 -7.32 7.30
CA LEU A 31 10.05 -7.89 7.10
C LEU A 31 10.50 -8.78 8.25
N PHE A 32 10.23 -8.36 9.48
CA PHE A 32 10.60 -9.10 10.68
C PHE A 32 9.57 -10.17 11.04
N ALA A 33 8.28 -9.88 10.88
CA ALA A 33 7.23 -10.88 11.00
C ALA A 33 7.41 -11.96 9.94
N SER A 34 7.89 -11.64 8.72
CA SER A 34 8.00 -12.63 7.64
C SER A 34 8.85 -13.83 8.02
N SER A 35 9.90 -13.74 8.86
CA SER A 35 10.65 -14.95 9.22
C SER A 35 9.80 -15.95 10.02
N ALA A 36 9.12 -15.49 11.08
CA ALA A 36 8.29 -16.36 11.91
C ALA A 36 6.93 -16.66 11.27
N LEU A 37 6.36 -15.68 10.55
CA LEU A 37 5.10 -15.80 9.84
C LEU A 37 5.24 -16.67 8.60
N VAL A 38 6.32 -16.55 7.81
CA VAL A 38 6.57 -17.45 6.67
C VAL A 38 6.83 -18.85 7.19
N GLU A 39 7.57 -19.04 8.27
CA GLU A 39 7.76 -20.37 8.85
C GLU A 39 6.44 -20.96 9.35
N LEU A 40 5.62 -20.18 10.07
CA LEU A 40 4.27 -20.56 10.49
C LEU A 40 3.35 -20.87 9.30
N LEU A 41 3.35 -20.03 8.26
CA LEU A 41 2.52 -20.22 7.07
C LEU A 41 3.00 -21.43 6.26
N THR A 42 4.31 -21.66 6.16
CA THR A 42 4.88 -22.83 5.47
C THR A 42 4.52 -24.11 6.20
N GLN A 43 4.60 -24.10 7.54
CA GLN A 43 4.13 -25.21 8.38
C GLN A 43 2.61 -25.39 8.28
N MET A 44 1.83 -24.31 8.23
CA MET A 44 0.37 -24.36 8.07
C MET A 44 -0.02 -24.93 6.70
N ILE A 45 0.65 -24.52 5.62
CA ILE A 45 0.41 -25.06 4.27
C ILE A 45 0.77 -26.55 4.22
N ALA A 46 1.89 -26.94 4.83
CA ALA A 46 2.34 -28.33 4.86
C ALA A 46 1.42 -29.24 5.69
N ASN A 47 0.93 -28.76 6.84
CA ASN A 47 0.15 -29.56 7.79
C ASN A 47 -1.36 -29.45 7.59
N HIS A 48 -1.85 -28.34 7.01
CA HIS A 48 -3.27 -28.01 6.86
C HIS A 48 -3.56 -27.33 5.50
N PRO A 49 -3.39 -28.03 4.37
CA PRO A 49 -3.55 -27.46 3.02
C PRO A 49 -4.95 -26.87 2.78
N ALA A 50 -5.99 -27.44 3.40
CA ALA A 50 -7.35 -26.89 3.32
C ALA A 50 -7.48 -25.49 3.94
N LEU A 51 -6.75 -25.21 5.04
CA LEU A 51 -6.76 -23.87 5.66
C LEU A 51 -6.02 -22.83 4.80
N ALA A 52 -4.97 -23.25 4.09
CA ALA A 52 -4.25 -22.39 3.15
C ALA A 52 -5.17 -21.94 2.01
N VAL A 53 -5.88 -22.88 1.37
CA VAL A 53 -6.82 -22.58 0.29
C VAL A 53 -7.96 -21.67 0.76
N VAL A 54 -8.51 -21.90 1.97
CA VAL A 54 -9.53 -21.01 2.55
C VAL A 54 -8.99 -19.59 2.75
N GLY A 55 -7.75 -19.45 3.22
CA GLY A 55 -7.07 -18.16 3.36
C GLY A 55 -6.89 -17.44 2.03
N GLU A 56 -6.45 -18.14 0.99
CA GLU A 56 -6.27 -17.60 -0.35
C GLU A 56 -7.60 -17.14 -0.98
N ILE A 57 -8.67 -17.94 -0.85
CA ILE A 57 -10.03 -17.58 -1.28
C ILE A 57 -10.51 -16.33 -0.53
N ALA A 58 -10.25 -16.23 0.77
CA ALA A 58 -10.63 -15.05 1.57
C ALA A 58 -9.91 -13.78 1.07
N VAL A 59 -8.63 -13.86 0.71
CA VAL A 59 -7.87 -12.75 0.11
C VAL A 59 -8.48 -12.36 -1.24
N VAL A 60 -8.76 -13.32 -2.12
CA VAL A 60 -9.42 -13.06 -3.42
C VAL A 60 -10.78 -12.38 -3.23
N ALA A 61 -11.61 -12.87 -2.31
CA ALA A 61 -12.90 -12.29 -2.01
C ALA A 61 -12.78 -10.85 -1.50
N ALA A 62 -11.78 -10.55 -0.66
CA ALA A 62 -11.49 -9.19 -0.20
C ALA A 62 -11.07 -8.27 -1.37
N LEU A 63 -10.22 -8.75 -2.27
CA LEU A 63 -9.77 -8.00 -3.45
C LEU A 63 -10.92 -7.71 -4.43
N VAL A 64 -11.76 -8.70 -4.73
CA VAL A 64 -12.94 -8.55 -5.59
C VAL A 64 -13.93 -7.55 -4.97
N THR A 65 -14.23 -7.71 -3.68
CA THR A 65 -15.13 -6.79 -2.97
C THR A 65 -14.60 -5.36 -3.00
N TYR A 66 -13.30 -5.19 -2.78
CA TYR A 66 -12.64 -3.90 -2.88
C TYR A 66 -12.70 -3.32 -4.29
N ALA A 67 -12.38 -4.08 -5.33
CA ALA A 67 -12.43 -3.62 -6.72
C ALA A 67 -13.84 -3.20 -7.14
N VAL A 68 -14.87 -3.97 -6.75
CA VAL A 68 -16.27 -3.63 -7.01
C VAL A 68 -16.68 -2.35 -6.28
N ARG A 69 -16.31 -2.20 -4.99
CA ARG A 69 -16.56 -0.96 -4.23
C ARG A 69 -15.79 0.23 -4.80
N LEU A 70 -14.55 0.02 -5.24
CA LEU A 70 -13.71 1.02 -5.88
C LEU A 70 -14.26 1.42 -7.25
N GLY A 71 -14.93 0.54 -7.99
CA GLY A 71 -15.62 0.87 -9.23
C GLY A 71 -16.98 1.57 -9.02
N ARG A 72 -17.70 1.21 -7.95
CA ARG A 72 -19.10 1.62 -7.72
C ARG A 72 -19.31 2.86 -6.85
N SER A 73 -18.53 3.04 -5.78
CA SER A 73 -18.86 4.08 -4.79
C SER A 73 -18.54 5.48 -5.32
N SER A 74 -19.00 6.54 -4.66
CA SER A 74 -18.33 7.83 -4.66
C SER A 74 -17.34 7.85 -3.49
N VAL A 75 -16.25 7.05 -3.51
CA VAL A 75 -15.24 6.98 -2.41
C VAL A 75 -14.76 8.37 -1.99
N LEU A 76 -14.78 9.36 -2.89
CA LEU A 76 -14.55 10.77 -2.54
C LEU A 76 -15.25 11.13 -1.24
N ARG A 77 -16.51 10.75 -1.06
CA ARG A 77 -17.28 11.06 0.14
C ARG A 77 -16.74 10.36 1.39
N HIS A 78 -16.48 9.05 1.37
CA HIS A 78 -16.07 8.35 2.59
C HIS A 78 -14.58 8.48 2.94
N SER A 79 -13.69 8.55 1.94
CA SER A 79 -12.26 8.80 2.18
C SER A 79 -11.96 10.28 2.39
N SER A 80 -12.76 11.21 1.83
CA SER A 80 -12.66 12.62 2.22
C SER A 80 -13.35 12.86 3.55
N GLU A 81 -14.47 12.20 3.90
CA GLU A 81 -15.10 12.30 5.21
C GLU A 81 -14.17 11.76 6.30
N LEU A 82 -13.60 10.55 6.17
CA LEU A 82 -12.61 10.06 7.14
C LEU A 82 -11.38 10.98 7.22
N ARG A 83 -10.94 11.55 6.11
CA ARG A 83 -9.77 12.43 6.05
C ARG A 83 -10.08 13.89 6.42
N ASP A 84 -11.33 14.33 6.37
CA ASP A 84 -11.82 15.63 6.85
C ASP A 84 -12.20 15.54 8.33
N GLU A 85 -12.79 14.44 8.80
CA GLU A 85 -13.04 14.18 10.22
C GLU A 85 -11.71 14.00 10.98
N LEU A 86 -10.78 13.22 10.43
CA LEU A 86 -9.41 13.11 10.95
C LEU A 86 -8.56 14.33 10.60
N GLY A 87 -8.85 15.08 9.54
CA GLY A 87 -8.03 16.21 9.07
C GLY A 87 -8.41 17.56 9.66
N GLN A 88 -9.67 17.77 10.04
CA GLN A 88 -10.13 18.96 10.77
C GLN A 88 -9.68 18.93 12.24
N SER A 89 -9.50 17.74 12.82
CA SER A 89 -9.05 17.58 14.20
C SER A 89 -7.53 17.52 14.36
N VAL A 90 -6.76 17.34 13.28
CA VAL A 90 -5.36 16.94 13.39
C VAL A 90 -4.42 17.80 12.56
N ARG A 91 -3.77 18.76 13.23
CA ARG A 91 -2.58 19.46 12.73
C ARG A 91 -1.32 18.79 13.28
N GLY A 92 -0.78 17.78 12.60
CA GLY A 92 0.53 17.21 12.97
C GLY A 92 1.01 16.05 12.10
N THR A 93 2.30 16.04 11.77
CA THR A 93 2.98 15.03 10.93
C THR A 93 2.88 13.60 11.47
N VAL A 94 2.81 13.44 12.80
CA VAL A 94 2.75 12.12 13.46
C VAL A 94 1.39 11.46 13.28
N VAL A 95 0.32 12.24 13.40
CA VAL A 95 -1.04 11.70 13.31
C VAL A 95 -1.47 11.58 11.84
N SER A 96 -0.95 12.41 10.93
CA SER A 96 -1.10 12.15 9.49
C SER A 96 -0.36 10.89 9.04
N ALA A 97 0.80 10.58 9.65
CA ALA A 97 1.46 9.29 9.48
C ALA A 97 0.57 8.15 10.02
N ALA A 98 0.02 8.27 11.24
CA ALA A 98 -0.87 7.26 11.81
C ALA A 98 -2.13 7.03 10.95
N ALA A 99 -2.78 8.10 10.47
CA ALA A 99 -3.93 8.01 9.58
C ALA A 99 -3.58 7.32 8.25
N THR A 100 -2.36 7.53 7.74
CA THR A 100 -1.89 6.86 6.53
C THR A 100 -1.58 5.38 6.78
N ALA A 101 -0.94 5.05 7.91
CA ALA A 101 -0.73 3.67 8.33
C ALA A 101 -2.06 2.92 8.44
N VAL A 102 -3.06 3.53 9.09
CA VAL A 102 -4.41 2.98 9.20
C VAL A 102 -5.04 2.82 7.81
N ALA A 103 -4.94 3.82 6.93
CA ALA A 103 -5.47 3.72 5.58
C ALA A 103 -4.83 2.57 4.77
N ASN A 104 -3.53 2.34 4.96
CA ASN A 104 -2.81 1.25 4.29
C ASN A 104 -3.05 -0.12 4.94
N ILE A 105 -3.25 -0.21 6.26
CA ILE A 105 -3.73 -1.43 6.92
C ILE A 105 -5.15 -1.80 6.45
N VAL A 106 -6.03 -0.80 6.33
CA VAL A 106 -7.41 -0.97 5.85
C VAL A 106 -7.45 -1.28 4.35
N ASN A 107 -6.38 -0.98 3.60
CA ASN A 107 -6.25 -1.38 2.21
C ASN A 107 -5.93 -2.89 2.13
N PRO A 108 -6.89 -3.73 1.69
CA PRO A 108 -6.71 -5.19 1.70
C PRO A 108 -5.61 -5.66 0.74
N THR A 109 -5.16 -4.80 -0.19
CA THR A 109 -4.08 -5.12 -1.14
C THR A 109 -2.69 -4.82 -0.60
N PHE A 110 -2.56 -3.90 0.37
CA PHE A 110 -1.26 -3.33 0.72
C PHE A 110 -0.35 -4.35 1.41
N LEU A 111 -0.81 -4.94 2.52
CA LEU A 111 -0.02 -5.92 3.26
C LEU A 111 0.34 -7.17 2.43
N PRO A 112 -0.59 -7.79 1.67
CA PRO A 112 -0.25 -8.91 0.79
C PRO A 112 0.76 -8.53 -0.30
N SER A 113 0.60 -7.37 -0.95
CA SER A 113 1.53 -6.91 -1.99
C SER A 113 2.91 -6.61 -1.42
N LEU A 114 2.96 -6.01 -0.23
CA LEU A 114 4.21 -5.71 0.48
C LEU A 114 4.94 -6.98 0.90
N ALA A 115 4.21 -7.95 1.46
CA ALA A 115 4.74 -9.26 1.83
C ALA A 115 5.29 -10.01 0.61
N GLY A 116 4.55 -10.05 -0.50
CA GLY A 116 5.00 -10.67 -1.74
C GLY A 116 6.23 -10.01 -2.34
N ALA A 117 6.27 -8.67 -2.38
CA ALA A 117 7.43 -7.91 -2.87
C ALA A 117 8.69 -8.18 -2.03
N PHE A 118 8.54 -8.25 -0.70
CA PHE A 118 9.63 -8.57 0.20
C PHE A 118 10.06 -10.03 0.10
N ALA A 119 9.13 -10.98 -0.01
CA ALA A 119 9.46 -12.37 -0.26
C ALA A 119 10.29 -12.52 -1.54
N ALA A 120 9.87 -11.91 -2.66
CA ALA A 120 10.60 -11.92 -3.91
C ALA A 120 12.00 -11.29 -3.80
N ALA A 121 12.11 -10.13 -3.14
CA ALA A 121 13.39 -9.46 -2.92
C ALA A 121 14.33 -10.29 -2.04
N LEU A 122 13.81 -10.88 -0.97
CA LEU A 122 14.58 -11.76 -0.07
C LEU A 122 15.01 -13.04 -0.80
N SER A 123 14.17 -13.66 -1.64
CA SER A 123 14.54 -14.84 -2.44
C SER A 123 15.66 -14.55 -3.45
N PHE A 124 15.63 -13.38 -4.10
CA PHE A 124 16.68 -12.94 -5.01
C PHE A 124 18.00 -12.67 -4.28
N LEU A 125 17.93 -12.04 -3.10
CA LEU A 125 19.10 -11.72 -2.29
C LEU A 125 19.67 -12.97 -1.57
N ALA A 126 18.82 -13.93 -1.19
CA ALA A 126 19.22 -15.20 -0.57
C ALA A 126 20.10 -16.04 -1.51
N HIS A 127 19.87 -15.98 -2.82
CA HIS A 127 20.76 -16.58 -3.83
C HIS A 127 22.18 -15.98 -3.81
N ARG A 128 22.38 -14.81 -3.19
CA ARG A 128 23.69 -14.14 -3.04
C ARG A 128 24.26 -14.24 -1.62
N GLY A 129 23.60 -14.96 -0.71
CA GLY A 129 24.02 -15.14 0.69
C GLY A 129 22.89 -14.87 1.70
N THR A 130 23.09 -15.25 2.96
CA THR A 130 22.09 -15.06 4.03
C THR A 130 21.89 -13.58 4.34
N ILE A 131 20.65 -13.10 4.28
CA ILE A 131 20.35 -11.68 4.55
C ILE A 131 20.46 -11.44 6.05
N THR A 132 21.43 -10.61 6.43
CA THR A 132 21.64 -10.21 7.83
C THR A 132 20.49 -9.33 8.32
N THR A 133 20.32 -9.23 9.64
CA THR A 133 19.39 -8.28 10.27
C THR A 133 19.61 -6.86 9.76
N GLY A 134 20.87 -6.45 9.56
CA GLY A 134 21.22 -5.16 8.95
C GLY A 134 20.72 -5.02 7.51
N GLY A 135 20.75 -6.09 6.73
CA GLY A 135 20.17 -6.13 5.38
C GLY A 135 18.66 -5.88 5.37
N LYS A 136 17.91 -6.44 6.34
CA LYS A 136 16.46 -6.17 6.49
C LYS A 136 16.18 -4.70 6.81
N PHE A 137 16.98 -4.08 7.67
CA PHE A 137 16.87 -2.64 7.96
C PHE A 137 17.19 -1.78 6.73
N LEU A 138 18.25 -2.12 5.98
CA LEU A 138 18.60 -1.40 4.76
C LEU A 138 17.50 -1.50 3.69
N MET A 139 16.87 -2.67 3.59
CA MET A 139 15.73 -2.90 2.70
C MET A 139 14.51 -2.07 3.11
N ALA A 140 14.20 -1.99 4.41
CA ALA A 140 13.15 -1.12 4.93
C ALA A 140 13.46 0.36 4.69
N LEU A 141 14.71 0.81 4.90
CA LEU A 141 15.13 2.17 4.60
C LEU A 141 15.02 2.48 3.10
N GLY A 142 15.40 1.55 2.25
CA GLY A 142 15.22 1.64 0.80
C GLY A 142 13.75 1.76 0.41
N PHE A 143 12.87 1.00 1.06
CA PHE A 143 11.43 1.07 0.87
C PHE A 143 10.85 2.44 1.31
N VAL A 144 11.25 2.94 2.48
CA VAL A 144 10.83 4.27 2.97
C VAL A 144 11.30 5.37 2.01
N GLY A 145 12.58 5.33 1.63
CA GLY A 145 13.17 6.31 0.71
C GLY A 145 12.52 6.27 -0.68
N GLY A 146 12.31 5.07 -1.22
CA GLY A 146 11.63 4.87 -2.51
C GLY A 146 10.19 5.36 -2.48
N THR A 147 9.43 5.02 -1.43
CA THR A 147 8.05 5.49 -1.24
C THR A 147 7.99 7.00 -1.11
N PHE A 148 8.88 7.60 -0.32
CA PHE A 148 8.97 9.06 -0.19
C PHE A 148 9.28 9.73 -1.54
N ALA A 149 10.31 9.25 -2.25
CA ALA A 149 10.72 9.80 -3.54
C ALA A 149 9.58 9.72 -4.56
N TRP A 150 8.89 8.58 -4.63
CA TRP A 150 7.71 8.40 -5.48
C TRP A 150 6.60 9.39 -5.14
N LEU A 151 6.23 9.50 -3.85
CA LEU A 151 5.19 10.43 -3.41
C LEU A 151 5.59 11.88 -3.65
N ALA A 152 6.86 12.25 -3.48
CA ALA A 152 7.37 13.58 -3.80
C ALA A 152 7.22 13.90 -5.31
N VAL A 153 7.50 12.94 -6.18
CA VAL A 153 7.26 13.07 -7.63
C VAL A 153 5.78 13.28 -7.92
N VAL A 154 4.89 12.49 -7.30
CA VAL A 154 3.44 12.61 -7.46
C VAL A 154 2.93 13.97 -6.98
N VAL A 155 3.36 14.43 -5.80
CA VAL A 155 3.08 15.79 -5.32
C VAL A 155 3.57 16.82 -6.35
N GLY A 156 4.72 16.58 -6.99
CA GLY A 156 5.30 17.41 -8.06
C GLY A 156 4.35 17.56 -9.22
N LEU A 157 3.89 16.43 -9.73
CA LEU A 157 2.97 16.36 -10.84
C LEU A 157 1.62 16.99 -10.49
N ILE A 158 1.10 16.78 -9.29
CA ILE A 158 -0.18 17.35 -8.85
C ILE A 158 -0.08 18.86 -8.73
N VAL A 159 0.94 19.40 -8.05
CA VAL A 159 1.09 20.85 -7.87
C VAL A 159 1.30 21.54 -9.22
N ARG A 160 2.12 20.95 -10.10
CA ARG A 160 2.42 21.48 -11.43
C ARG A 160 1.21 21.43 -12.37
N ASN A 161 0.42 20.36 -12.32
CA ASN A 161 -0.72 20.15 -13.24
C ASN A 161 -2.09 20.41 -12.59
N HIS A 162 -2.15 21.06 -11.42
CA HIS A 162 -3.40 21.22 -10.67
C HIS A 162 -4.51 21.90 -11.48
N SER A 163 -4.17 22.79 -12.42
CA SER A 163 -5.11 23.47 -13.30
C SER A 163 -5.70 22.58 -14.41
N ARG A 164 -5.09 21.42 -14.68
CA ARG A 164 -5.53 20.45 -15.71
C ARG A 164 -6.28 19.25 -15.12
N PHE A 165 -6.28 19.08 -13.79
CA PHE A 165 -6.99 18.00 -13.12
C PHE A 165 -8.49 18.32 -13.01
N SER A 166 -9.24 17.99 -14.06
CA SER A 166 -10.71 17.94 -13.99
C SER A 166 -11.18 16.75 -13.15
N LEU A 167 -12.39 16.84 -12.59
CA LEU A 167 -13.05 15.75 -11.86
C LEU A 167 -13.11 14.46 -12.70
N ARG A 168 -13.22 14.58 -14.04
CA ARG A 168 -13.26 13.44 -14.97
C ARG A 168 -11.95 12.65 -14.98
N HIS A 169 -10.81 13.32 -14.90
CA HIS A 169 -9.49 12.65 -14.86
C HIS A 169 -9.33 11.80 -13.60
N ILE A 170 -9.79 12.31 -12.45
CA ILE A 170 -9.76 11.57 -11.18
C ILE A 170 -10.65 10.31 -11.26
N MET A 171 -11.84 10.43 -11.85
CA MET A 171 -12.73 9.28 -12.05
C MET A 171 -12.15 8.24 -13.01
N LEU A 172 -11.44 8.66 -14.06
CA LEU A 172 -10.79 7.76 -15.01
C LEU A 172 -9.66 6.97 -14.35
N LEU A 173 -8.73 7.65 -13.66
CA LEU A 173 -7.64 7.00 -12.91
C LEU A 173 -8.17 5.95 -11.93
N ARG A 174 -9.30 6.25 -11.28
CA ARG A 174 -9.94 5.32 -10.36
C ARG A 174 -10.51 4.08 -11.05
N ARG A 175 -11.21 4.24 -12.18
CA ARG A 175 -11.73 3.10 -12.95
C ARG A 175 -10.60 2.20 -13.43
N ILE A 176 -9.49 2.80 -13.90
CA ILE A 176 -8.29 2.06 -14.29
C ILE A 176 -7.76 1.27 -13.08
N GLY A 177 -7.61 1.90 -11.91
CA GLY A 177 -7.18 1.22 -10.69
C GLY A 177 -8.10 0.06 -10.29
N ALA A 178 -9.42 0.25 -10.36
CA ALA A 178 -10.38 -0.81 -10.08
C ALA A 178 -10.26 -2.00 -11.04
N VAL A 179 -10.08 -1.74 -12.34
CA VAL A 179 -9.86 -2.77 -13.36
C VAL A 179 -8.55 -3.53 -13.08
N VAL A 180 -7.46 -2.83 -12.78
CA VAL A 180 -6.17 -3.45 -12.47
C VAL A 180 -6.29 -4.39 -11.27
N VAL A 181 -6.91 -3.94 -10.17
CA VAL A 181 -7.11 -4.79 -8.99
C VAL A 181 -8.00 -5.99 -9.31
N PHE A 182 -9.07 -5.79 -10.08
CA PHE A 182 -9.98 -6.86 -10.46
C PHE A 182 -9.29 -7.92 -11.31
N VAL A 183 -8.50 -7.52 -12.31
CA VAL A 183 -7.69 -8.42 -13.14
C VAL A 183 -6.70 -9.19 -12.27
N PHE A 184 -6.03 -8.52 -11.33
CA PHE A 184 -5.10 -9.18 -10.41
C PHE A 184 -5.79 -10.24 -9.53
N ALA A 185 -6.98 -9.95 -9.02
CA ALA A 185 -7.77 -10.90 -8.25
C ALA A 185 -8.18 -12.13 -9.09
N LEU A 186 -8.54 -11.92 -10.36
CA LEU A 186 -8.86 -13.02 -11.28
C LEU A 186 -7.65 -13.89 -11.59
N VAL A 187 -6.47 -13.30 -11.79
CA VAL A 187 -5.22 -14.06 -12.00
C VAL A 187 -4.88 -14.91 -10.78
N LEU A 188 -5.02 -14.34 -9.58
CA LEU A 188 -4.84 -15.10 -8.33
C LEU A 188 -5.84 -16.25 -8.21
N LEU A 189 -7.13 -16.00 -8.49
CA LEU A 189 -8.16 -17.04 -8.46
C LEU A 189 -7.87 -18.17 -9.45
N TRP A 190 -7.41 -17.83 -10.66
CA TRP A 190 -7.01 -18.81 -11.65
C TRP A 190 -5.84 -19.66 -11.17
N HIS A 191 -4.84 -19.04 -10.53
CA HIS A 191 -3.70 -19.77 -9.99
C HIS A 191 -4.13 -20.83 -8.96
N ILE A 192 -5.03 -20.45 -8.04
CA ILE A 192 -5.59 -21.36 -7.02
C ILE A 192 -6.38 -22.51 -7.66
N ALA A 193 -7.15 -22.22 -8.73
CA ALA A 193 -7.95 -23.23 -9.41
C ALA A 193 -7.12 -24.22 -10.26
N ALA A 194 -5.90 -23.82 -10.64
CA ALA A 194 -4.99 -24.60 -11.49
C ALA A 194 -3.92 -25.38 -10.70
N SER A 195 -3.78 -25.11 -9.41
CA SER A 195 -2.90 -25.80 -8.44
C SER A 195 -3.62 -26.93 -7.72
#